data_AF-A0A0P0L207-F1
#
_entry.id   AF-A0A0P0L207-F1
#
_cell.length_a   1.000
_cell.length_b   1.000
_cell.length_c   1.000
_cell.angle_alpha   90.00
_cell.angle_beta   90.00
_cell.angle_gamma   90.00
#
_symmetry.space_group_name_H-M   'P 1'
#
loop_
_entity.id
_entity.type
_entity.pdbx_description
1 polymer ?
#
loop_
_entity_poly.entity_id
_entity_poly.type
_entity_poly.pdbx_seq_one_letter_code
_entity_poly.pdbx_strand_id
1 'polypeptide(L)'
;MDAVTGKELTITLQDDSQALEEVVVLGYSSRARKDLTGSVGSVSGVKIAAVPVTSAAVALQGKIAGVQVTTVDGAPGADINIRVRGGTSVTQSNDPLYIVDGFQVDNINDIPPTDIASIDVLKDASITAIYGAKGGNGVVVVTTKSAKAGKIQVSFNAHLSTSHLSKKLDLMNSAEFARYQYEWSACNGSRSSNAKFFRANFGNPQDLDMYYSLPTHDWQDEVMGENPINYSTNVTIGGGTDKMRFTASLTQSEDKGIIMGSGVRRTNLNIKTAIDITKNLTLHINPKFTFRRDQGAGGDNIGTGGIIDVLRYRPTNGLREFGYIDPSYADPDEEALLLILIRKVILPLINRISMLITILMLFHWNGSLLKDWCFVQKPLLV
;
A
#
# COMPACT_ATOMS: atom_id res chain seq x y z
N MET A 1 5.28 7.13 54.23
CA MET A 1 5.90 6.45 55.38
C MET A 1 6.80 7.49 56.01
N ASP A 2 6.36 8.05 57.13
CA ASP A 2 7.06 9.10 57.85
C ASP A 2 8.34 8.57 58.48
N ALA A 3 9.46 9.28 58.25
CA ALA A 3 10.77 8.86 58.71
C ALA A 3 10.96 9.24 60.19
N VAL A 4 11.00 8.25 61.07
CA VAL A 4 11.40 8.39 62.47
C VAL A 4 12.92 8.24 62.58
N THR A 5 13.59 9.22 63.19
CA THR A 5 15.04 9.27 63.38
C THR A 5 15.50 8.22 64.40
N GLY A 6 16.46 7.37 64.04
CA GLY A 6 17.19 6.51 65.00
C GLY A 6 17.10 4.99 64.83
N LYS A 7 16.57 4.45 63.73
CA LYS A 7 16.72 3.02 63.39
C LYS A 7 17.76 2.85 62.28
N GLU A 8 18.82 2.08 62.55
CA GLU A 8 19.73 1.60 61.52
C GLU A 8 18.94 0.76 60.51
N LEU A 9 18.72 1.33 59.32
CA LEU A 9 18.19 0.63 58.17
C LEU A 9 19.37 -0.04 57.48
N THR A 10 19.58 -1.31 57.78
CA THR A 10 20.50 -2.15 57.02
C THR A 10 19.88 -2.44 55.65
N ILE A 11 20.16 -1.57 54.70
CA ILE A 11 19.80 -1.75 53.29
C ILE A 11 20.85 -2.69 52.69
N THR A 12 20.61 -3.99 52.78
CA THR A 12 21.33 -4.97 51.96
C THR A 12 20.81 -4.88 50.54
N LEU A 13 21.60 -4.29 49.64
CA LEU A 13 21.41 -4.40 48.21
C LEU A 13 21.54 -5.88 47.84
N GLN A 14 20.42 -6.53 47.49
CA GLN A 14 20.51 -7.76 46.72
C GLN A 14 20.92 -7.37 45.31
N ASP A 15 22.02 -7.94 44.83
CA ASP A 15 22.33 -7.90 43.41
C ASP A 15 21.10 -8.42 42.65
N ASP A 16 20.57 -7.61 41.73
CA ASP A 16 19.60 -8.06 40.75
C ASP A 16 20.32 -8.96 39.73
N SER A 17 20.69 -10.16 40.18
CA SER A 17 21.31 -11.19 39.35
C SER A 17 20.28 -11.87 38.43
N GLN A 18 19.12 -11.24 38.19
CA GLN A 18 18.21 -11.58 37.10
C GLN A 18 18.54 -10.82 35.81
N ALA A 19 19.80 -10.42 35.62
CA ALA A 19 20.41 -10.45 34.29
C ALA A 19 20.47 -11.91 33.82
N LEU A 20 19.28 -12.44 33.50
CA LEU A 20 18.98 -13.81 33.15
C LEU A 20 20.02 -14.34 32.19
N GLU A 21 20.36 -15.61 32.38
CA GLU A 21 21.09 -16.46 31.44
C GLU A 21 20.31 -16.54 30.11
N GLU A 22 20.25 -15.43 29.38
CA GLU A 22 19.55 -15.36 28.12
C GLU A 22 20.39 -16.17 27.15
N VAL A 23 19.89 -17.36 26.89
CA VAL A 23 20.52 -18.35 26.03
C VAL A 23 20.26 -17.89 24.60
N VAL A 24 21.34 -17.56 23.90
CA VAL A 24 21.31 -17.21 22.48
C VAL A 24 21.58 -18.47 21.67
N VAL A 25 20.82 -18.66 20.60
CA VAL A 25 21.04 -19.76 19.66
C VAL A 25 22.03 -19.30 18.59
N LEU A 26 23.19 -19.95 18.54
CA LEU A 26 24.25 -19.72 17.56
C LEU A 26 24.46 -20.95 16.69
N GLY A 27 24.04 -20.87 15.44
CA GLY A 27 24.07 -22.00 14.52
C GLY A 27 23.30 -23.18 15.11
N TYR A 28 24.05 -24.22 15.47
CA TYR A 28 23.55 -25.47 16.04
C TYR A 28 23.75 -25.59 17.56
N SER A 29 24.33 -24.57 18.21
CA SER A 29 24.64 -24.60 19.64
C SER A 29 24.00 -23.43 20.38
N SER A 30 23.54 -23.68 21.59
CA SER A 30 23.08 -22.64 22.49
C SER A 30 24.19 -22.23 23.45
N ARG A 31 24.40 -20.93 23.63
CA ARG A 31 25.41 -20.37 24.55
C ARG A 31 24.79 -19.26 25.38
N ALA A 32 25.22 -19.14 26.63
CA ALA A 32 24.83 -18.01 27.46
C ALA A 32 25.43 -16.73 26.86
N ARG A 33 24.67 -15.63 26.86
CA ARG A 33 25.12 -14.34 26.31
C ARG A 33 26.47 -13.88 26.86
N LYS A 34 26.73 -14.13 28.15
CA LYS A 34 27.98 -13.75 28.83
C LYS A 34 29.23 -14.41 28.25
N ASP A 35 29.08 -15.57 27.60
CA ASP A 35 30.19 -16.33 27.03
C ASP A 35 30.47 -15.95 25.57
N LEU A 36 29.78 -14.94 25.04
CA LEU A 36 29.94 -14.47 23.67
C LEU A 36 31.00 -13.38 23.59
N THR A 37 31.98 -13.59 22.70
CA THR A 37 33.08 -12.67 22.45
C THR A 37 32.77 -11.58 21.42
N GLY A 38 31.54 -11.56 20.87
CA GLY A 38 31.10 -10.59 19.86
C GLY A 38 29.71 -10.00 20.13
N SER A 39 29.39 -8.95 19.39
CA SER A 39 28.16 -8.18 19.47
C SER A 39 26.96 -8.93 18.90
N VAL A 40 26.07 -9.36 19.80
CA VAL A 40 24.74 -9.87 19.49
C VAL A 40 23.68 -8.91 20.03
N GLY A 41 22.74 -8.51 19.16
CA GLY A 41 21.51 -7.85 19.59
C GLY A 41 20.40 -8.88 19.74
N SER A 42 19.61 -8.84 20.80
CA SER A 42 18.54 -9.81 21.02
C SER A 42 17.27 -9.12 21.49
N VAL A 43 16.12 -9.63 21.03
CA VAL A 43 14.80 -9.18 21.47
C VAL A 43 13.96 -10.39 21.85
N SER A 44 13.48 -10.38 23.10
CA SER A 44 12.56 -11.38 23.62
C SER A 44 11.22 -11.35 22.89
N GLY A 45 10.61 -12.51 22.67
CA GLY A 45 9.30 -12.66 22.04
C GLY A 45 8.17 -11.89 22.74
N VAL A 46 8.29 -11.65 24.06
CA VAL A 46 7.31 -10.82 24.81
C VAL A 46 7.26 -9.38 24.28
N LYS A 47 8.44 -8.78 24.02
CA LYS A 47 8.53 -7.43 23.47
C LYS A 47 8.07 -7.37 22.02
N ILE A 48 8.26 -8.45 21.26
CA ILE A 48 7.84 -8.58 19.85
C ILE A 48 6.31 -8.75 19.76
N ALA A 49 5.73 -9.60 20.59
CA ALA A 49 4.28 -9.82 20.65
C ALA A 49 3.49 -8.62 21.18
N ALA A 50 4.12 -7.72 21.94
CA ALA A 50 3.50 -6.48 22.39
C ALA A 50 3.31 -5.43 21.28
N VAL A 51 3.98 -5.60 20.14
CA VAL A 51 3.80 -4.72 18.98
C VAL A 51 2.64 -5.26 18.13
N PRO A 52 1.56 -4.50 17.90
CA PRO A 52 0.37 -4.96 17.19
C PRO A 52 0.61 -4.94 15.67
N VAL A 53 1.55 -5.75 15.20
CA VAL A 53 1.90 -5.89 13.78
C VAL A 53 1.75 -7.35 13.35
N THR A 54 1.49 -7.56 12.07
CA THR A 54 1.31 -8.92 11.51
C THR A 54 2.63 -9.61 11.17
N SER A 55 3.73 -8.85 11.05
CA SER A 55 5.06 -9.33 10.68
C SER A 55 6.09 -9.10 11.78
N ALA A 56 6.91 -10.12 12.02
CA ALA A 56 8.05 -10.06 12.94
C ALA A 56 9.11 -9.02 12.54
N ALA A 57 9.31 -8.79 11.24
CA ALA A 57 10.30 -7.83 10.76
C ALA A 57 9.92 -6.39 11.14
N VAL A 58 8.64 -6.02 11.08
CA VAL A 58 8.18 -4.69 11.53
C VAL A 58 8.38 -4.54 13.04
N ALA A 59 8.09 -5.60 13.82
CA ALA A 59 8.20 -5.56 15.27
C ALA A 59 9.64 -5.33 15.76
N LEU A 60 10.65 -5.64 14.94
CA LEU A 60 12.06 -5.39 15.22
C LEU A 60 12.47 -3.92 15.06
N GLN A 61 11.66 -3.10 14.40
CA GLN A 61 12.01 -1.71 14.08
C GLN A 61 12.32 -0.92 15.36
N GLY A 62 13.54 -0.38 15.42
CA GLY A 62 14.01 0.40 16.57
C GLY A 62 14.25 -0.40 17.86
N LYS A 63 14.13 -1.74 17.85
CA LYS A 63 14.34 -2.58 19.04
C LYS A 63 15.79 -3.02 19.22
N ILE A 64 16.58 -3.03 18.15
CA ILE A 64 17.99 -3.44 18.18
C ILE A 64 18.88 -2.33 17.61
N ALA A 65 19.90 -1.92 18.39
CA ALA A 65 20.87 -0.93 17.93
C ALA A 65 21.66 -1.43 16.71
N GLY A 66 21.85 -0.59 15.70
CA GLY A 66 22.59 -0.94 14.48
C GLY A 66 21.86 -1.90 13.54
N VAL A 67 20.55 -2.10 13.74
CA VAL A 67 19.66 -2.78 12.79
C VAL A 67 18.70 -1.73 12.25
N GLN A 68 18.78 -1.50 10.94
CA GLN A 68 17.88 -0.61 10.23
C GLN A 68 16.79 -1.47 9.60
N VAL A 69 15.53 -1.15 9.88
CA VAL A 69 14.37 -1.81 9.31
C VAL A 69 13.62 -0.77 8.50
N THR A 70 13.56 -0.95 7.18
CA THR A 70 12.88 -0.05 6.25
C THR A 70 11.81 -0.82 5.50
N THR A 71 10.57 -0.35 5.60
CA THR A 71 9.48 -0.73 4.70
C THR A 71 9.70 -0.04 3.36
N VAL A 72 9.70 -0.79 2.26
CA VAL A 72 9.97 -0.25 0.93
C VAL A 72 8.86 0.69 0.47
N ASP A 73 7.61 0.37 0.82
CA ASP A 73 6.45 1.21 0.60
C ASP A 73 5.39 1.01 1.72
N GLY A 74 4.24 1.67 1.58
CA GLY A 74 3.09 1.51 2.46
C GLY A 74 2.12 0.42 2.04
N ALA A 75 2.50 -0.47 1.10
CA ALA A 75 1.61 -1.51 0.63
C ALA A 75 1.41 -2.59 1.71
N PRO A 76 0.21 -3.15 1.84
CA PRO A 76 -0.01 -4.27 2.76
C PRO A 76 0.89 -5.45 2.40
N GLY A 77 1.49 -6.05 3.42
CA GLY A 77 2.38 -7.18 3.24
C GLY A 77 3.62 -6.91 2.39
N ALA A 78 3.99 -5.65 2.18
CA ALA A 78 5.23 -5.24 1.54
C ALA A 78 6.45 -5.89 2.22
N ASP A 79 7.45 -6.23 1.40
CA ASP A 79 8.68 -6.77 1.93
C ASP A 79 9.43 -5.72 2.74
N ILE A 80 9.88 -6.14 3.91
CA ILE A 80 10.62 -5.31 4.85
C ILE A 80 12.10 -5.59 4.63
N ASN A 81 12.84 -4.55 4.26
CA ASN A 81 14.28 -4.64 4.13
C ASN A 81 14.91 -4.43 5.52
N ILE A 82 15.60 -5.46 6.02
CA ILE A 82 16.39 -5.39 7.24
C ILE A 82 17.84 -5.26 6.84
N ARG A 83 18.55 -4.29 7.43
CA ARG A 83 19.97 -4.07 7.20
C ARG A 83 20.73 -4.02 8.51
N VAL A 84 21.75 -4.86 8.64
CA VAL A 84 22.59 -4.94 9.85
C VAL A 84 23.86 -4.15 9.61
N ARG A 85 24.11 -3.13 10.43
CA ARG A 85 25.26 -2.20 10.31
C ARG A 85 25.38 -1.48 8.96
N GLY A 86 24.26 -1.32 8.26
CA GLY A 86 24.17 -0.47 7.08
C GLY A 86 24.92 -0.99 5.85
N GLY A 87 25.44 -0.04 5.09
CA GLY A 87 25.97 -0.04 3.73
C GLY A 87 27.10 -0.98 3.27
N THR A 88 27.11 -2.30 3.42
CA THR A 88 28.36 -3.09 3.12
C THR A 88 28.77 -3.20 1.65
N SER A 89 27.83 -3.22 0.70
CA SER A 89 28.08 -3.37 -0.74
C SER A 89 27.36 -2.31 -1.57
N VAL A 90 28.04 -1.83 -2.61
CA VAL A 90 27.54 -0.84 -3.58
C VAL A 90 26.76 -1.50 -4.72
N THR A 91 27.15 -2.72 -5.12
CA THR A 91 26.62 -3.40 -6.32
C THR A 91 25.90 -4.71 -6.03
N GLN A 92 26.07 -5.31 -4.85
CA GLN A 92 25.42 -6.57 -4.47
C GLN A 92 24.33 -6.36 -3.41
N SER A 93 23.51 -7.40 -3.20
CA SER A 93 22.53 -7.39 -2.11
C SER A 93 23.23 -7.23 -0.76
N ASN A 94 22.56 -6.47 0.11
CA ASN A 94 22.99 -6.18 1.46
C ASN A 94 22.06 -6.79 2.50
N ASP A 95 21.20 -7.71 2.06
CA ASP A 95 20.25 -8.38 2.94
C ASP A 95 21.03 -9.34 3.86
N PRO A 96 20.65 -9.42 5.14
CA PRO A 96 21.23 -10.38 6.06
C PRO A 96 20.74 -11.78 5.74
N LEU A 97 21.46 -12.77 6.27
CA LEU A 97 20.99 -14.14 6.24
C LEU A 97 19.90 -14.34 7.30
N TYR A 98 18.71 -14.79 6.89
CA TYR A 98 17.63 -15.16 7.80
C TYR A 98 17.70 -16.65 8.13
N ILE A 99 17.72 -16.96 9.42
CA ILE A 99 17.69 -18.32 9.96
C ILE A 99 16.49 -18.45 10.85
N VAL A 100 15.63 -19.44 10.62
CA VAL A 100 14.46 -19.71 11.45
C VAL A 100 14.53 -21.15 11.93
N ASP A 101 14.60 -21.35 13.25
CA ASP A 101 14.78 -22.67 13.87
C ASP A 101 15.94 -23.49 13.26
N GLY A 102 17.01 -22.82 12.83
CA GLY A 102 18.21 -23.44 12.25
C GLY A 102 18.20 -23.60 10.73
N PHE A 103 17.11 -23.27 10.04
CA PHE A 103 17.02 -23.35 8.58
C PHE A 103 17.09 -21.98 7.93
N GLN A 104 17.79 -21.88 6.79
CA GLN A 104 17.82 -20.67 5.98
C GLN A 104 16.44 -20.45 5.34
N VAL A 105 15.92 -19.23 5.45
CA VAL A 105 14.71 -18.76 4.78
C VAL A 105 15.02 -17.48 4.02
N ASP A 106 14.14 -17.10 3.08
CA ASP A 106 14.31 -15.89 2.29
C ASP A 106 13.91 -14.62 3.07
N ASN A 107 12.90 -14.71 3.93
CA ASN A 107 12.45 -13.61 4.79
C ASN A 107 11.78 -14.12 6.08
N ILE A 108 11.46 -13.20 6.99
CA ILE A 108 10.76 -13.48 8.26
C ILE A 108 9.38 -12.79 8.33
N ASN A 109 8.89 -12.29 7.20
CA ASN A 109 7.67 -11.47 7.13
C ASN A 109 6.41 -12.29 7.42
N ASP A 110 6.45 -13.58 7.07
CA ASP A 110 5.33 -14.50 7.24
C ASP A 110 5.34 -15.23 8.60
N ILE A 111 6.20 -14.84 9.53
CA ILE A 111 6.24 -15.42 10.87
C ILE A 111 5.42 -14.55 11.83
N PRO A 112 4.35 -15.10 12.44
CA PRO A 112 3.56 -14.38 13.43
C PRO A 112 4.42 -13.99 14.64
N PRO A 113 4.41 -12.71 15.08
CA PRO A 113 5.11 -12.26 16.29
C PRO A 113 4.79 -13.08 17.55
N THR A 114 3.56 -13.60 17.63
CA THR A 114 3.07 -14.43 18.75
C THR A 114 3.73 -15.79 18.84
N ASP A 115 4.31 -16.30 17.74
CA ASP A 115 4.96 -17.61 17.69
C ASP A 115 6.47 -17.51 17.99
N ILE A 116 7.00 -16.29 18.09
CA ILE A 116 8.42 -16.03 18.30
C ILE A 116 8.77 -16.13 19.79
N ALA A 117 9.85 -16.85 20.09
CA ALA A 117 10.45 -16.91 21.41
C ALA A 117 11.55 -15.84 21.55
N SER A 118 12.43 -15.72 20.56
CA SER A 118 13.47 -14.69 20.51
C SER A 118 13.85 -14.37 19.06
N ILE A 119 14.36 -13.16 18.85
CA ILE A 119 15.07 -12.79 17.62
C ILE A 119 16.45 -12.29 18.01
N ASP A 120 17.47 -12.99 17.53
CA ASP A 120 18.87 -12.74 17.78
C ASP A 120 19.54 -12.27 16.49
N VAL A 121 20.14 -11.08 16.51
CA VAL A 121 20.85 -10.48 15.38
C VAL A 121 22.35 -10.50 15.66
N LEU A 122 23.05 -11.31 14.87
CA LEU A 122 24.49 -11.50 14.91
C LEU A 122 25.14 -10.47 13.99
N LYS A 123 25.98 -9.60 14.56
CA LYS A 123 26.54 -8.43 13.85
C LYS A 123 28.02 -8.55 13.55
N ASP A 124 28.72 -9.44 14.24
CA ASP A 124 30.17 -9.58 14.16
C ASP A 124 30.58 -10.79 13.34
N ALA A 125 31.63 -10.59 12.54
CA ALA A 125 32.17 -11.60 11.64
C ALA A 125 32.60 -12.90 12.35
N SER A 126 33.09 -12.81 13.60
CA SER A 126 33.49 -13.98 14.38
C SER A 126 32.33 -14.92 14.70
N ILE A 127 31.13 -14.37 14.87
CA ILE A 127 29.92 -15.13 15.20
C ILE A 127 29.21 -15.56 13.90
N THR A 128 29.16 -14.68 12.89
CA THR A 128 28.52 -15.00 11.61
C THR A 128 29.32 -15.96 10.75
N ALA A 129 30.63 -16.14 11.02
CA ALA A 129 31.50 -17.09 10.31
C ALA A 129 30.97 -18.54 10.32
N ILE A 130 30.20 -18.94 11.34
CA ILE A 130 29.54 -20.25 11.40
C ILE A 130 28.60 -20.47 10.21
N TYR A 131 28.02 -19.39 9.69
CA TYR A 131 27.10 -19.38 8.55
C TYR A 131 27.81 -19.07 7.21
N GLY A 132 29.13 -18.95 7.23
CA GLY A 132 29.97 -18.74 6.05
C GLY A 132 29.75 -17.39 5.37
N ALA A 133 30.04 -17.34 4.06
CA ALA A 133 30.02 -16.10 3.27
C ALA A 133 28.65 -15.38 3.27
N LYS A 134 27.54 -16.14 3.36
CA LYS A 134 26.19 -15.56 3.44
C LYS A 134 25.94 -14.76 4.73
N GLY A 135 26.70 -15.03 5.79
CA GLY A 135 26.64 -14.28 7.05
C GLY A 135 27.44 -12.97 7.05
N GLY A 136 28.08 -12.60 5.94
CA GLY A 136 28.91 -11.40 5.84
C GLY A 136 28.16 -10.09 6.08
N ASN A 137 26.87 -10.04 5.73
CA ASN A 137 25.98 -8.89 5.95
C ASN A 137 25.24 -8.95 7.30
N GLY A 138 25.63 -9.86 8.19
CA GLY A 138 24.92 -10.16 9.43
C GLY A 138 23.95 -11.34 9.28
N VAL A 139 23.53 -11.89 10.42
CA VAL A 139 22.60 -13.02 10.49
C VAL A 139 21.47 -12.70 11.46
N VAL A 140 20.23 -12.87 11.03
CA VAL A 140 19.04 -12.73 11.85
C VAL A 140 18.50 -14.12 12.16
N VAL A 141 18.66 -14.55 13.41
CA VAL A 141 18.22 -15.85 13.92
C VAL A 141 16.89 -15.67 14.65
N VAL A 142 15.84 -16.30 14.14
CA VAL A 142 14.51 -16.33 14.76
C VAL A 142 14.30 -17.69 15.39
N THR A 143 14.06 -17.71 16.69
CA THR A 143 13.70 -18.92 17.43
C THR A 143 12.20 -18.92 17.69
N THR A 144 11.49 -19.95 17.24
CA THR A 144 10.05 -20.09 17.53
C THR A 144 9.82 -20.78 18.86
N LYS A 145 8.67 -20.50 19.48
CA LYS A 145 8.24 -21.10 20.75
C LYS A 145 8.30 -22.63 20.68
N SER A 146 9.15 -23.21 21.51
CA SER A 146 9.31 -24.66 21.61
C SER A 146 8.23 -25.29 22.47
N ALA A 147 7.93 -26.56 22.17
CA ALA A 147 7.04 -27.37 22.95
C ALA A 147 7.60 -27.64 24.35
N LYS A 148 6.76 -27.47 25.37
CA LYS A 148 7.09 -27.80 26.77
C LYS A 148 6.33 -29.05 27.19
N ALA A 149 6.99 -29.91 27.96
CA ALA A 149 6.31 -31.03 28.60
C ALA A 149 5.31 -30.51 29.64
N GLY A 150 4.21 -31.22 29.82
CA GLY A 150 3.18 -30.89 30.79
C GLY A 150 1.80 -30.70 30.17
N LYS A 151 0.94 -29.99 30.90
CA LYS A 151 -0.46 -29.78 30.54
C LYS A 151 -0.58 -29.09 29.18
N ILE A 152 -1.59 -29.50 28.42
CA ILE A 152 -1.95 -28.85 27.17
C ILE A 152 -2.34 -27.40 27.48
N GLN A 153 -1.69 -26.46 26.82
CA GLN A 153 -1.96 -25.04 26.86
C GLN A 153 -2.51 -24.61 25.51
N VAL A 154 -3.62 -23.89 25.54
CA VAL A 154 -4.23 -23.30 24.35
C VAL A 154 -4.16 -21.79 24.52
N SER A 155 -3.57 -21.12 23.54
CA SER A 155 -3.50 -19.67 23.45
C SER A 155 -4.29 -19.22 22.23
N PHE A 156 -5.16 -18.23 22.43
CA PHE A 156 -5.92 -17.60 21.37
C PHE A 156 -5.62 -16.11 21.39
N ASN A 157 -5.16 -15.57 20.27
CA ASN A 157 -4.87 -14.16 20.11
C ASN A 157 -5.66 -13.65 18.90
N ALA A 158 -6.35 -12.52 19.06
CA ALA A 158 -7.06 -11.86 17.99
C ALA A 158 -6.75 -10.36 18.03
N HIS A 159 -6.48 -9.80 16.86
CA HIS A 159 -6.16 -8.40 16.66
C HIS A 159 -7.07 -7.86 15.56
N LEU A 160 -7.62 -6.69 15.79
CA LEU A 160 -8.41 -5.93 14.83
C LEU A 160 -7.81 -4.53 14.76
N SER A 161 -7.58 -4.02 13.55
CA SER A 161 -7.09 -2.66 13.35
C SER A 161 -7.77 -2.01 12.16
N THR A 162 -7.74 -0.69 12.12
CA THR A 162 -8.19 0.09 10.97
C THR A 162 -7.04 0.96 10.49
N SER A 163 -6.85 1.00 9.17
CA SER A 163 -5.87 1.88 8.55
C SER A 163 -6.57 3.10 7.97
N HIS A 164 -5.94 4.27 8.07
CA HIS A 164 -6.44 5.51 7.47
C HIS A 164 -5.26 6.29 6.87
N LEU A 165 -5.54 7.13 5.89
CA LEU A 165 -4.55 8.00 5.29
C LEU A 165 -4.11 9.07 6.29
N SER A 166 -2.82 9.11 6.61
CA SER A 166 -2.26 10.01 7.64
C SER A 166 -2.38 11.50 7.26
N LYS A 167 -2.18 11.83 5.98
CA LYS A 167 -2.30 13.19 5.46
C LYS A 167 -2.72 13.17 3.99
N LYS A 168 -3.76 13.92 3.67
CA LYS A 168 -4.10 14.29 2.28
C LYS A 168 -3.26 15.49 1.85
N LEU A 169 -2.89 15.53 0.57
CA LEU A 169 -2.33 16.73 -0.04
C LEU A 169 -3.46 17.71 -0.33
N ASP A 170 -3.18 19.00 -0.14
CA ASP A 170 -4.09 20.07 -0.53
C ASP A 170 -4.04 20.17 -2.07
N LEU A 171 -5.04 19.61 -2.73
CA LEU A 171 -5.20 19.63 -4.18
C LEU A 171 -6.24 20.68 -4.59
N MET A 172 -6.15 21.13 -5.84
CA MET A 172 -7.11 22.07 -6.40
C MET A 172 -8.51 21.46 -6.44
N ASN A 173 -9.53 22.21 -6.03
CA ASN A 173 -10.92 21.86 -6.28
C ASN A 173 -11.33 22.15 -7.75
N SER A 174 -12.55 21.78 -8.15
CA SER A 174 -13.03 21.97 -9.53
C SER A 174 -12.95 23.43 -10.00
N ALA A 175 -13.28 24.40 -9.14
CA ALA A 175 -13.25 25.82 -9.48
C ALA A 175 -11.81 26.35 -9.64
N GLU A 176 -10.93 25.98 -8.71
CA GLU A 176 -9.49 26.32 -8.76
C GLU A 176 -8.83 25.72 -10.00
N PHE A 177 -9.18 24.48 -10.34
CA PHE A 177 -8.66 23.81 -11.53
C PHE A 177 -9.17 24.48 -12.82
N ALA A 178 -10.47 24.79 -12.91
CA ALA A 178 -11.03 25.49 -14.06
C ALA A 178 -10.39 26.88 -14.24
N ARG A 179 -10.12 27.58 -13.13
CA ARG A 179 -9.41 28.87 -13.14
C ARG A 179 -7.97 28.73 -13.59
N TYR A 180 -7.25 27.74 -13.08
CA TYR A 180 -5.90 27.44 -13.51
C TYR A 180 -5.83 27.15 -15.01
N GLN A 181 -6.77 26.35 -15.54
CA GLN A 181 -6.87 26.06 -16.98
C GLN A 181 -7.17 27.33 -17.81
N TYR A 182 -8.00 28.23 -17.28
CA TYR A 182 -8.26 29.52 -17.91
C TYR A 182 -7.00 30.39 -17.96
N GLU A 183 -6.34 30.60 -16.81
CA GLU A 183 -5.12 31.41 -16.69
C GLU A 183 -4.02 30.88 -17.62
N TRP A 184 -3.83 29.55 -17.68
CA TRP A 184 -2.91 28.90 -18.61
C TRP A 184 -3.27 29.14 -20.08
N SER A 185 -4.56 29.09 -20.43
CA SER A 185 -5.04 29.37 -21.79
C SER A 185 -4.87 30.85 -22.17
N ALA A 186 -5.04 31.76 -21.21
CA ALA A 186 -4.98 33.20 -21.40
C ALA A 186 -3.55 33.70 -21.65
N CYS A 187 -2.53 33.03 -21.09
CA CYS A 187 -1.11 33.31 -21.37
C CYS A 187 -0.75 33.25 -22.86
N ASN A 188 -1.52 32.52 -23.68
CA ASN A 188 -1.28 32.35 -25.12
C ASN A 188 -2.14 33.27 -26.00
N GLY A 189 -2.95 34.14 -25.38
CA GLY A 189 -3.87 35.06 -26.06
C GLY A 189 -5.23 34.45 -26.40
N SER A 190 -6.27 35.30 -26.45
CA SER A 190 -7.69 34.92 -26.49
C SER A 190 -8.18 34.21 -27.76
N ARG A 191 -7.34 34.15 -28.81
CA ARG A 191 -7.61 33.45 -30.10
C ARG A 191 -6.72 32.23 -30.33
N SER A 192 -5.86 31.88 -29.37
CA SER A 192 -4.98 30.72 -29.45
C SER A 192 -5.76 29.41 -29.50
N SER A 193 -5.11 28.35 -30.00
CA SER A 193 -5.64 26.98 -29.92
C SER A 193 -5.98 26.60 -28.47
N ASN A 194 -5.16 27.03 -27.51
CA ASN A 194 -5.38 26.77 -26.08
C ASN A 194 -6.67 27.44 -25.57
N ALA A 195 -6.95 28.68 -25.98
CA ALA A 195 -8.20 29.36 -25.64
C ALA A 195 -9.44 28.68 -26.27
N LYS A 196 -9.30 28.06 -27.46
CA LYS A 196 -10.37 27.25 -28.07
C LYS A 196 -10.57 25.95 -27.30
N PHE A 197 -9.50 25.24 -26.94
CA PHE A 197 -9.57 24.02 -26.13
C PHE A 197 -10.17 24.27 -24.75
N PHE A 198 -9.81 25.37 -24.11
CA PHE A 198 -10.42 25.78 -22.84
C PHE A 198 -11.93 25.95 -23.01
N ARG A 199 -12.37 26.79 -23.97
CA ARG A 199 -13.79 27.03 -24.21
C ARG A 199 -14.59 25.77 -24.52
N ALA A 200 -13.99 24.84 -25.26
CA ALA A 200 -14.64 23.58 -25.62
C ALA A 200 -14.83 22.62 -24.43
N ASN A 201 -13.94 22.64 -23.43
CA ASN A 201 -14.02 21.73 -22.30
C ASN A 201 -14.65 22.38 -21.05
N PHE A 202 -14.44 23.69 -20.84
CA PHE A 202 -14.83 24.41 -19.61
C PHE A 202 -15.82 25.56 -19.85
N GLY A 203 -16.17 25.87 -21.10
CA GLY A 203 -17.14 26.89 -21.41
C GLY A 203 -16.59 28.32 -21.44
N ASN A 204 -17.49 29.29 -21.26
CA ASN A 204 -17.15 30.70 -21.31
C ASN A 204 -16.40 31.11 -20.02
N PRO A 205 -15.23 31.76 -20.12
CA PRO A 205 -14.48 32.21 -18.94
C PRO A 205 -15.23 33.13 -17.97
N GLN A 206 -16.27 33.83 -18.45
CA GLN A 206 -17.09 34.70 -17.60
C GLN A 206 -18.02 33.92 -16.68
N ASP A 207 -18.32 32.67 -17.02
CA ASP A 207 -19.29 31.82 -16.33
C ASP A 207 -18.57 30.77 -15.44
N LEU A 208 -17.30 31.04 -15.09
CA LEU A 208 -16.46 30.11 -14.34
C LEU A 208 -16.93 29.93 -12.88
N ASP A 209 -17.76 30.85 -12.40
CA ASP A 209 -18.40 30.79 -11.10
C ASP A 209 -19.31 29.56 -10.94
N MET A 210 -19.83 28.99 -12.04
CA MET A 210 -20.60 27.75 -12.00
C MET A 210 -19.82 26.60 -11.34
N TYR A 211 -18.49 26.56 -11.50
CA TYR A 211 -17.64 25.50 -10.95
C TYR A 211 -17.53 25.50 -9.43
N TYR A 212 -17.92 26.58 -8.73
CA TYR A 212 -18.01 26.57 -7.26
C TYR A 212 -19.20 25.76 -6.76
N SER A 213 -20.23 25.57 -7.59
CA SER A 213 -21.43 24.80 -7.25
C SER A 213 -21.39 23.35 -7.74
N LEU A 214 -20.41 23.01 -8.57
CA LEU A 214 -20.26 21.68 -9.16
C LEU A 214 -19.47 20.76 -8.23
N PRO A 215 -19.75 19.44 -8.25
CA PRO A 215 -18.99 18.47 -7.48
C PRO A 215 -17.51 18.50 -7.87
N THR A 216 -16.66 18.19 -6.90
CA THR A 216 -15.22 18.04 -7.07
C THR A 216 -14.86 16.59 -6.81
N HIS A 217 -14.23 15.93 -7.78
CA HIS A 217 -13.67 14.59 -7.58
C HIS A 217 -12.37 14.68 -6.78
N ASP A 218 -12.43 14.36 -5.48
CA ASP A 218 -11.24 14.14 -4.67
C ASP A 218 -10.73 12.72 -4.90
N TRP A 219 -9.84 12.56 -5.88
CA TRP A 219 -9.24 11.25 -6.19
C TRP A 219 -8.49 10.63 -5.01
N GLN A 220 -8.01 11.43 -4.05
CA GLN A 220 -7.44 10.87 -2.82
C GLN A 220 -8.50 10.18 -1.98
N ASP A 221 -9.72 10.74 -1.91
CA ASP A 221 -10.83 10.10 -1.20
C ASP A 221 -11.41 8.92 -1.99
N GLU A 222 -11.56 9.06 -3.30
CA GLU A 222 -12.16 8.01 -4.13
C GLU A 222 -11.27 6.76 -4.22
N VAL A 223 -9.94 6.93 -4.24
CA VAL A 223 -8.99 5.81 -4.36
C VAL A 223 -8.45 5.35 -3.00
N MET A 224 -8.34 6.27 -2.02
CA MET A 224 -7.68 6.04 -0.72
C MET A 224 -8.52 6.45 0.50
N GLY A 225 -9.79 6.81 0.33
CA GLY A 225 -10.66 7.29 1.41
C GLY A 225 -11.34 6.18 2.21
N GLU A 226 -11.22 4.91 1.80
CA GLU A 226 -11.67 3.80 2.62
C GLU A 226 -10.79 3.65 3.86
N ASN A 227 -11.42 3.37 5.00
CA ASN A 227 -10.74 2.98 6.23
C ASN A 227 -10.82 1.45 6.39
N PRO A 228 -9.96 0.69 5.69
CA PRO A 228 -10.04 -0.76 5.71
C PRO A 228 -9.87 -1.31 7.12
N ILE A 229 -10.63 -2.38 7.41
CA ILE A 229 -10.50 -3.15 8.64
C ILE A 229 -9.58 -4.34 8.37
N ASN A 230 -8.51 -4.42 9.14
CA ASN A 230 -7.53 -5.51 9.12
C ASN A 230 -7.77 -6.41 10.33
N TYR A 231 -7.50 -7.70 10.17
CA TYR A 231 -7.62 -8.66 11.25
C TYR A 231 -6.49 -9.69 11.25
N SER A 232 -6.14 -10.17 12.44
CA SER A 232 -5.20 -11.27 12.61
C SER A 232 -5.64 -12.14 13.78
N THR A 233 -5.82 -13.43 13.53
CA THR A 233 -6.18 -14.43 14.53
C THR A 233 -5.13 -15.52 14.57
N ASN A 234 -4.60 -15.83 15.75
CA ASN A 234 -3.61 -16.86 15.98
C ASN A 234 -4.11 -17.81 17.07
N VAL A 235 -4.13 -19.10 16.76
CA VAL A 235 -4.46 -20.17 17.69
C VAL A 235 -3.24 -21.05 17.85
N THR A 236 -2.73 -21.18 19.06
CA THR A 236 -1.56 -21.99 19.37
C THR A 236 -1.88 -23.00 20.44
N ILE A 237 -1.63 -24.26 20.15
CA ILE A 237 -1.82 -25.40 21.05
C ILE A 237 -0.44 -25.99 21.32
N GLY A 238 -0.04 -26.08 22.58
CA GLY A 238 1.22 -26.69 22.96
C GLY A 238 1.07 -27.60 24.17
N GLY A 239 1.87 -28.65 24.23
CA GLY A 239 1.89 -29.56 25.37
C GLY A 239 2.59 -30.86 25.04
N GLY A 240 2.45 -31.83 25.93
CA GLY A 240 2.97 -33.17 25.70
C GLY A 240 3.49 -33.83 26.96
N THR A 241 4.08 -35.00 26.79
CA THR A 241 4.71 -35.77 27.85
C THR A 241 6.23 -35.56 27.83
N ASP A 242 6.92 -36.13 28.80
CA ASP A 242 8.39 -36.12 28.82
C ASP A 242 9.02 -36.83 27.63
N LYS A 243 8.29 -37.71 26.94
CA LYS A 243 8.78 -38.43 25.75
C LYS A 243 8.40 -37.76 24.42
N MET A 244 7.33 -36.98 24.40
CA MET A 244 6.85 -36.34 23.18
C MET A 244 6.26 -34.98 23.52
N ARG A 245 6.83 -33.93 22.96
CA ARG A 245 6.43 -32.53 23.15
C ARG A 245 6.04 -31.97 21.79
N PHE A 246 4.90 -31.30 21.70
CA PHE A 246 4.46 -30.67 20.46
C PHE A 246 3.92 -29.24 20.69
N THR A 247 4.01 -28.44 19.64
CA THR A 247 3.33 -27.16 19.48
C THR A 247 2.77 -27.11 18.07
N ALA A 248 1.52 -26.69 17.92
CA ALA A 248 0.89 -26.40 16.65
C ALA A 248 0.29 -24.99 16.71
N SER A 249 0.57 -24.16 15.73
CA SER A 249 -0.04 -22.83 15.58
C SER A 249 -0.67 -22.66 14.22
N LEU A 250 -1.86 -22.06 14.22
CA LEU A 250 -2.59 -21.65 13.02
C LEU A 250 -2.82 -20.15 13.11
N THR A 251 -2.33 -19.40 12.12
CA THR A 251 -2.53 -17.96 12.01
C THR A 251 -3.26 -17.64 10.73
N GLN A 252 -4.36 -16.90 10.84
CA GLN A 252 -5.06 -16.31 9.72
C GLN A 252 -5.00 -14.80 9.87
N SER A 253 -4.50 -14.11 8.85
CA SER A 253 -4.48 -12.64 8.84
C SER A 253 -4.92 -12.08 7.49
N GLU A 254 -5.50 -10.90 7.52
CA GLU A 254 -5.87 -10.11 6.35
C GLU A 254 -5.50 -8.65 6.63
N ASP A 255 -4.55 -8.15 5.86
CA ASP A 255 -4.09 -6.76 5.88
C ASP A 255 -4.56 -6.12 4.57
N LYS A 256 -5.62 -5.33 4.63
CA LYS A 256 -6.13 -4.52 3.51
C LYS A 256 -5.39 -3.18 3.45
N GLY A 257 -5.16 -2.71 2.24
CA GLY A 257 -4.49 -1.45 1.99
C GLY A 257 -5.46 -0.31 1.91
N ILE A 258 -4.94 0.89 2.17
CA ILE A 258 -5.71 2.14 2.05
C ILE A 258 -6.13 2.36 0.60
N ILE A 259 -5.29 1.95 -0.36
CA ILE A 259 -5.63 1.94 -1.79
C ILE A 259 -6.71 0.88 -2.02
N MET A 260 -7.82 1.29 -2.63
CA MET A 260 -8.92 0.40 -2.95
C MET A 260 -8.47 -0.82 -3.75
N GLY A 261 -8.95 -2.00 -3.37
CA GLY A 261 -8.63 -3.26 -4.04
C GLY A 261 -7.23 -3.80 -3.77
N SER A 262 -6.46 -3.18 -2.86
CA SER A 262 -5.16 -3.69 -2.41
C SER A 262 -5.25 -4.40 -1.07
N GLY A 263 -4.50 -5.48 -0.89
CA GLY A 263 -4.48 -6.23 0.36
C GLY A 263 -3.67 -7.51 0.29
N VAL A 264 -3.35 -8.08 1.44
CA VAL A 264 -2.66 -9.37 1.55
C VAL A 264 -3.35 -10.23 2.59
N ARG A 265 -3.68 -11.45 2.20
CA ARG A 265 -4.22 -12.46 3.09
C ARG A 265 -3.22 -13.59 3.27
N ARG A 266 -2.97 -13.96 4.53
CA ARG A 266 -2.03 -15.03 4.89
C ARG A 266 -2.71 -16.08 5.76
N THR A 267 -2.35 -17.34 5.52
CA THR A 267 -2.69 -18.48 6.36
C THR A 267 -1.42 -19.24 6.64
N ASN A 268 -0.98 -19.25 7.90
CA ASN A 268 0.26 -19.90 8.34
C ASN A 268 -0.07 -21.04 9.28
N LEU A 269 0.44 -22.23 8.99
CA LEU A 269 0.39 -23.41 9.84
C LEU A 269 1.82 -23.80 10.22
N ASN A 270 2.14 -23.74 11.51
CA ASN A 270 3.43 -24.19 12.03
C ASN A 270 3.21 -25.35 13.00
N ILE A 271 3.96 -26.43 12.82
CA ILE A 271 3.96 -27.55 13.76
C ILE A 271 5.42 -27.78 14.18
N LYS A 272 5.63 -28.03 15.46
CA LYS A 272 6.94 -28.28 16.07
C LYS A 272 6.80 -29.45 17.02
N THR A 273 7.49 -30.53 16.73
CA THR A 273 7.39 -31.79 17.47
C THR A 273 8.79 -32.27 17.85
N ALA A 274 8.98 -32.63 19.12
CA ALA A 274 10.19 -33.23 19.64
C ALA A 274 9.85 -34.57 20.29
N ILE A 275 10.44 -35.66 19.80
CA ILE A 275 10.18 -37.02 20.26
C ILE A 275 11.49 -37.61 20.76
N ASP A 276 11.54 -37.94 22.05
CA ASP A 276 12.65 -38.66 22.66
C ASP A 276 12.43 -40.17 22.40
N ILE A 277 13.01 -40.68 21.31
CA ILE A 277 12.89 -42.09 20.88
C ILE A 277 13.63 -42.98 21.88
N THR A 278 14.83 -42.58 22.28
CA THR A 278 15.62 -43.22 23.34
C THR A 278 16.29 -42.15 24.20
N LYS A 279 16.95 -42.52 25.30
CA LYS A 279 17.69 -41.58 26.17
C LYS A 279 18.77 -40.77 25.43
N ASN A 280 19.25 -41.27 24.28
CA ASN A 280 20.33 -40.67 23.50
C ASN A 280 19.90 -40.28 22.08
N LEU A 281 18.61 -40.38 21.75
CA LEU A 281 18.10 -40.07 20.41
C LEU A 281 16.80 -39.28 20.52
N THR A 282 16.86 -38.02 20.09
CA THR A 282 15.71 -37.12 19.99
C THR A 282 15.49 -36.74 18.53
N LEU A 283 14.25 -36.91 18.06
CA LEU A 283 13.82 -36.52 16.72
C LEU A 283 13.05 -35.21 16.80
N HIS A 284 13.48 -34.22 16.02
CA HIS A 284 12.81 -32.92 15.87
C HIS A 284 12.15 -32.83 14.48
N ILE A 285 10.88 -32.44 14.43
CA ILE A 285 10.09 -32.31 13.20
C ILE A 285 9.36 -30.97 13.23
N ASN A 286 9.66 -30.09 12.27
CA ASN A 286 9.17 -28.70 12.27
C ASN A 286 8.55 -28.26 10.93
N PRO A 287 7.47 -28.88 10.43
CA PRO A 287 6.90 -28.48 9.15
C PRO A 287 6.20 -27.12 9.26
N LYS A 288 6.37 -26.29 8.24
CA LYS A 288 5.77 -24.96 8.12
C LYS A 288 5.10 -24.83 6.76
N PHE A 289 3.84 -24.38 6.78
CA PHE A 289 3.05 -24.16 5.57
C PHE A 289 2.50 -22.74 5.59
N THR A 290 2.73 -22.02 4.50
CA THR A 290 2.27 -20.64 4.32
C THR A 290 1.50 -20.56 3.02
N PHE A 291 0.25 -20.10 3.10
CA PHE A 291 -0.53 -19.72 1.94
C PHE A 291 -0.73 -18.21 1.95
N ARG A 292 -0.16 -17.54 0.96
CA ARG A 292 -0.22 -16.08 0.80
C ARG A 292 -1.00 -15.76 -0.47
N ARG A 293 -1.94 -14.82 -0.36
CA ARG A 293 -2.69 -14.26 -1.48
C ARG A 293 -2.58 -12.74 -1.44
N ASP A 294 -1.85 -12.21 -2.40
CA ASP A 294 -1.77 -10.77 -2.63
C ASP A 294 -2.94 -10.34 -3.54
N GLN A 295 -3.51 -9.17 -3.23
CA GLN A 295 -4.61 -8.52 -3.94
C GLN A 295 -4.17 -7.11 -4.34
N GLY A 296 -4.52 -6.72 -5.56
CA GLY A 296 -4.14 -5.42 -6.11
C GLY A 296 -2.69 -5.36 -6.56
N ALA A 297 -2.33 -4.25 -7.19
CA ALA A 297 -1.02 -4.07 -7.84
C ALA A 297 -0.05 -3.18 -7.03
N GLY A 298 -0.41 -2.82 -5.79
CA GLY A 298 0.34 -1.86 -4.96
C GLY A 298 0.22 -0.42 -5.47
N GLY A 299 0.90 0.53 -4.80
CA GLY A 299 0.84 1.96 -5.13
C GLY A 299 1.48 2.35 -6.46
N ASP A 300 2.45 1.56 -6.92
CA ASP A 300 3.22 1.85 -8.13
C ASP A 300 2.47 1.53 -9.43
N ASN A 301 1.45 0.67 -9.37
CA ASN A 301 0.72 0.17 -10.55
C ASN A 301 -0.74 0.63 -10.58
N ILE A 302 -1.08 1.72 -9.87
CA ILE A 302 -2.42 2.33 -9.97
C ILE A 302 -2.49 3.19 -11.24
N GLY A 303 -3.43 2.91 -12.13
CA GLY A 303 -3.56 3.64 -13.39
C GLY A 303 -2.36 3.42 -14.33
N THR A 304 -2.01 4.44 -15.12
CA THR A 304 -0.89 4.38 -16.09
C THR A 304 0.46 4.85 -15.55
N GLY A 305 0.51 5.43 -14.35
CA GLY A 305 1.72 6.02 -13.77
C GLY A 305 1.76 6.04 -12.25
N GLY A 306 1.03 5.13 -11.61
CA GLY A 306 1.01 4.95 -10.16
C GLY A 306 0.23 6.04 -9.43
N ILE A 307 0.42 6.09 -8.11
CA ILE A 307 -0.32 6.99 -7.23
C ILE A 307 -0.12 8.48 -7.55
N ILE A 308 1.02 8.85 -8.14
CA ILE A 308 1.28 10.22 -8.59
C ILE A 308 0.32 10.66 -9.69
N ASP A 309 -0.04 9.77 -10.62
CA ASP A 309 -0.98 10.08 -11.68
C ASP A 309 -2.40 10.25 -11.15
N VAL A 310 -2.78 9.49 -10.12
CA VAL A 310 -4.06 9.67 -9.40
C VAL A 310 -4.13 11.07 -8.79
N LEU A 311 -3.06 11.52 -8.12
CA LEU A 311 -2.98 12.84 -7.51
C LEU A 311 -2.96 14.00 -8.52
N ARG A 312 -2.50 13.73 -9.75
CA ARG A 312 -2.46 14.71 -10.84
C ARG A 312 -3.70 14.65 -11.72
N TYR A 313 -4.59 13.69 -11.49
CA TYR A 313 -5.77 13.55 -12.29
C TYR A 313 -6.71 14.72 -12.06
N ARG A 314 -7.34 15.18 -13.14
CA ARG A 314 -8.19 16.37 -13.10
C ARG A 314 -9.38 16.14 -12.15
N PRO A 315 -9.71 17.09 -11.26
CA PRO A 315 -10.86 16.98 -10.37
C PRO A 315 -12.21 17.14 -11.08
N THR A 316 -12.20 17.58 -12.35
CA THR A 316 -13.37 17.64 -13.21
C THR A 316 -12.99 17.53 -14.70
N ASN A 317 -13.87 16.93 -15.50
CA ASN A 317 -13.80 16.93 -16.97
C ASN A 317 -14.37 18.22 -17.59
N GLY A 318 -14.78 19.19 -16.78
CA GLY A 318 -15.43 20.43 -17.22
C GLY A 318 -16.89 20.18 -17.61
N LEU A 319 -17.41 20.95 -18.57
CA LEU A 319 -18.78 20.81 -19.08
C LEU A 319 -19.07 19.42 -19.66
N ARG A 320 -18.03 18.68 -20.07
CA ARG A 320 -18.17 17.34 -20.65
C ARG A 320 -18.63 16.30 -19.64
N GLU A 321 -18.42 16.55 -18.35
CA GLU A 321 -18.88 15.68 -17.27
C GLU A 321 -20.41 15.73 -17.12
N PHE A 322 -20.98 16.91 -17.35
CA PHE A 322 -22.42 17.19 -17.20
C PHE A 322 -23.18 17.14 -18.53
N GLY A 323 -22.47 16.84 -19.63
CA GLY A 323 -23.06 16.66 -20.95
C GLY A 323 -23.64 15.26 -21.19
N TYR A 324 -23.58 14.36 -20.21
CA TYR A 324 -24.27 13.08 -20.28
C TYR A 324 -25.75 13.29 -19.94
N ILE A 325 -26.56 13.52 -20.97
CA ILE A 325 -28.01 13.38 -20.87
C ILE A 325 -28.28 11.87 -20.89
N ASP A 326 -28.76 11.33 -19.77
CA ASP A 326 -29.27 9.96 -19.74
C ASP A 326 -30.38 9.84 -20.81
N PRO A 327 -30.25 8.90 -21.78
CA PRO A 327 -31.22 8.75 -22.87
C PRO A 327 -32.66 8.52 -22.40
N SER A 328 -32.88 8.14 -21.14
CA SER A 328 -34.20 7.97 -20.54
C SER A 328 -34.91 9.29 -20.19
N TYR A 329 -34.17 10.40 -20.11
CA TYR A 329 -34.71 11.75 -19.86
C TYR A 329 -34.81 12.61 -21.13
N ALA A 330 -34.30 12.12 -22.26
CA ALA A 330 -34.58 12.70 -23.56
C ALA A 330 -36.01 12.31 -23.95
N ASP A 331 -36.97 13.22 -23.77
CA ASP A 331 -38.33 13.01 -24.26
C ASP A 331 -38.27 12.88 -25.80
N PRO A 332 -38.59 11.70 -26.38
CA PRO A 332 -38.53 11.49 -27.83
C PRO A 332 -39.40 12.49 -28.60
N ASP A 333 -40.43 13.02 -27.93
CA ASP A 333 -41.40 13.92 -28.51
C ASP A 333 -40.87 15.36 -28.58
N GLU A 334 -40.04 15.79 -27.61
CA GLU A 334 -39.34 17.09 -27.65
C GLU A 334 -38.22 17.11 -28.69
N GLU A 335 -37.44 16.02 -28.81
CA GLU A 335 -36.44 15.85 -29.87
C GLU A 335 -37.11 15.87 -31.27
N ALA A 336 -38.26 15.21 -31.41
CA ALA A 336 -39.03 15.22 -32.66
C ALA A 336 -39.54 16.62 -32.99
N LEU A 337 -40.05 17.38 -32.01
CA LEU A 337 -40.49 18.77 -32.22
C LEU A 337 -39.35 19.68 -32.63
N LEU A 338 -38.17 19.53 -32.03
CA LEU A 338 -36.98 20.32 -32.34
C LEU A 338 -36.44 19.99 -33.73
N LEU A 339 -36.41 18.70 -34.11
CA LEU A 339 -36.08 18.25 -35.46
C LEU A 339 -37.11 18.69 -36.50
N ILE A 340 -38.40 18.71 -36.15
CA ILE A 340 -39.48 19.21 -37.01
C ILE A 340 -39.35 20.73 -37.18
N LEU A 341 -39.05 21.49 -36.13
CA LEU A 341 -38.82 22.94 -36.20
C LEU A 341 -37.62 23.25 -37.12
N ILE A 342 -36.52 22.50 -36.96
CA ILE A 342 -35.32 22.64 -37.80
C ILE A 342 -35.63 22.29 -39.26
N ARG A 343 -36.25 21.14 -39.54
CA ARG A 343 -36.52 20.68 -40.92
C ARG A 343 -37.64 21.44 -41.62
N LYS A 344 -38.75 21.75 -40.92
CA LYS A 344 -39.95 22.33 -41.55
C LYS A 344 -40.01 23.84 -41.49
N VAL A 345 -39.32 24.48 -40.54
CA VAL A 345 -39.38 25.94 -40.38
C VAL A 345 -38.04 26.57 -40.75
N ILE A 346 -36.95 26.17 -40.09
CA ILE A 346 -35.66 26.88 -40.18
C ILE A 346 -34.97 26.63 -41.53
N LEU A 347 -34.79 25.37 -41.95
CA LEU A 347 -34.16 25.03 -43.23
C LEU A 347 -34.83 25.67 -44.46
N PRO A 348 -36.17 25.61 -44.61
CA PRO A 348 -36.83 26.26 -45.74
C PRO A 348 -36.78 27.78 -45.66
N LEU A 349 -36.72 28.39 -44.47
CA LEU A 349 -36.51 29.84 -44.33
C LEU A 349 -35.11 30.23 -44.82
N ILE A 350 -34.08 29.48 -44.42
CA ILE A 350 -32.68 29.69 -44.85
C ILE A 350 -32.57 29.54 -46.37
N ASN A 351 -33.21 28.51 -46.95
CA ASN A 351 -33.21 28.31 -48.40
C ASN A 351 -33.95 29.44 -49.14
N ARG A 352 -35.08 29.94 -48.61
CA ARG A 352 -35.78 31.09 -49.20
C ARG A 352 -34.98 32.38 -49.12
N ILE A 353 -34.29 32.62 -47.99
CA ILE A 353 -33.41 33.78 -47.82
C ILE A 353 -32.21 33.69 -48.76
N SER A 354 -31.58 32.51 -48.88
CA SER A 354 -30.48 32.25 -49.81
C SER A 354 -30.91 32.45 -51.27
N MET A 355 -32.10 31.99 -51.64
CA MET A 355 -32.66 32.20 -52.98
C MET A 355 -32.98 33.68 -53.25
N LEU A 356 -33.51 34.41 -52.27
CA LEU A 356 -33.75 35.85 -52.38
C LEU A 356 -32.45 36.63 -52.55
N ILE A 357 -31.39 36.27 -51.81
CA ILE A 357 -30.06 36.87 -51.94
C ILE A 357 -29.46 36.58 -53.32
N THR A 358 -29.64 35.36 -53.82
CA THR A 358 -29.16 34.97 -55.16
C THR A 358 -29.91 35.71 -56.27
N ILE A 359 -31.22 35.88 -56.13
CA ILE A 359 -32.04 36.68 -57.07
C ILE A 359 -31.68 38.17 -56.99
N LEU A 360 -31.44 38.72 -55.79
CA LEU A 360 -30.98 40.09 -55.61
C LEU A 360 -29.60 40.31 -56.28
N MET A 361 -28.69 39.34 -56.15
CA MET A 361 -27.39 39.38 -56.81
C MET A 361 -27.51 39.27 -58.34
N LEU A 362 -28.43 38.45 -58.86
CA LEU A 362 -28.70 38.36 -60.31
C LEU A 362 -29.30 39.65 -60.90
N PHE A 363 -30.15 40.36 -60.15
CA PHE A 363 -30.68 41.67 -60.59
C PHE A 363 -29.64 42.80 -60.50
N HIS A 364 -28.64 42.69 -59.64
CA HIS A 364 -27.52 43.64 -59.55
C HIS A 364 -26.43 43.40 -60.60
N TRP A 365 -26.50 42.28 -61.33
CA TRP A 365 -25.44 41.83 -62.25
C TRP A 365 -25.95 41.64 -63.69
N ASN A 366 -26.72 42.61 -64.20
CA ASN A 366 -26.99 42.71 -65.63
C ASN A 366 -25.94 43.63 -66.30
N GLY A 367 -24.68 43.20 -66.20
CA GLY A 367 -23.51 43.95 -66.66
C GLY A 367 -22.31 43.04 -66.92
N SER A 368 -22.32 42.41 -68.09
CA SER A 368 -21.17 41.81 -68.80
C SER A 368 -20.62 40.45 -68.37
N LEU A 369 -20.60 39.56 -69.37
CA LEU A 369 -19.66 38.44 -69.61
C LEU A 369 -19.77 37.18 -68.72
N LEU A 370 -20.60 36.25 -69.20
CA LEU A 370 -20.38 34.80 -69.06
C LEU A 370 -19.02 34.42 -69.65
N LYS A 371 -18.13 33.85 -68.82
CA LYS A 371 -17.49 32.55 -69.05
C LYS A 371 -16.59 32.19 -67.87
N ASP A 372 -16.62 30.89 -67.60
CA ASP A 372 -15.76 30.15 -66.69
C ASP A 372 -16.13 30.29 -65.21
N TRP A 373 -16.61 29.19 -64.64
CA TRP A 373 -16.13 28.55 -63.41
C TRP A 373 -17.10 27.41 -63.07
N CYS A 374 -16.86 26.28 -63.74
CA CYS A 374 -17.38 24.98 -63.35
C CYS A 374 -16.31 24.38 -62.43
N PHE A 375 -16.57 24.21 -61.12
CA PHE A 375 -15.99 23.10 -60.35
C PHE A 375 -16.69 22.87 -59.00
N VAL A 376 -17.08 21.59 -58.82
CA VAL A 376 -17.33 20.82 -57.58
C VAL A 376 -18.59 21.08 -56.76
N GLN A 377 -19.65 20.33 -57.10
CA GLN A 377 -20.53 19.71 -56.10
C GLN A 377 -20.26 18.20 -56.07
N LYS A 378 -19.78 17.69 -54.94
CA LYS A 378 -20.07 16.33 -54.48
C LYS A 378 -20.36 16.36 -52.98
N PRO A 379 -21.42 15.68 -52.51
CA PRO A 379 -21.81 15.66 -51.10
C PRO A 379 -21.00 14.57 -50.36
N LEU A 380 -20.47 14.90 -49.19
CA LEU A 380 -20.03 13.91 -48.20
C LEU A 380 -21.25 13.52 -47.35
N LEU A 381 -21.66 12.25 -47.47
CA LEU A 381 -22.46 11.53 -46.50
C LEU A 381 -21.72 10.21 -46.23
N VAL A 382 -20.93 10.19 -45.16
CA VAL A 382 -20.77 9.10 -44.18
C VAL A 382 -20.43 9.77 -42.85
#